data_AF-A0A1X6YXI0-F1
#
_entry.id   AF-A0A1X6YXI0-F1
#
_cell.length_a   1.000
_cell.length_b   1.000
_cell.length_c   1.000
_cell.angle_alpha   90.00
_cell.angle_beta   90.00
_cell.angle_gamma   90.00
#
_symmetry.space_group_name_H-M   'P 1'
#
loop_
_entity.id
_entity.type
_entity.pdbx_description
1 polymer ?
#
loop_
_entity_poly.entity_id
_entity_poly.type
_entity_poly.pdbx_seq_one_letter_code
_entity_poly.pdbx_strand_id
1 'polypeptide(L)' 'MMGLSGLELETRIELTENHETFRRLGFVKSGEGAHKGFERSTYIIMRKNIAAD' A
#
# COMPACT_ATOMS: atom_id res chain seq x y z
N MET A 1 10.30 18.15 12.81
CA MET A 1 9.70 17.33 11.75
C MET A 1 10.04 15.88 12.07
N MET A 2 9.07 14.97 12.17
CA MET A 2 9.39 13.54 12.33
C MET A 2 10.04 13.06 11.04
N GLY A 3 11.28 12.56 11.10
CA GLY A 3 12.01 12.02 9.96
C GLY A 3 11.42 10.68 9.52
N LEU A 4 10.24 10.72 8.89
CA LEU A 4 9.59 9.53 8.35
C LEU A 4 10.30 9.12 7.06
N SER A 5 10.68 7.84 6.97
CA SER A 5 11.44 7.28 5.85
C SER A 5 10.58 6.79 4.68
N GLY A 6 9.25 6.86 4.81
CA GLY A 6 8.35 6.41 3.74
C GLY A 6 6.87 6.67 4.00
N LEU A 7 6.08 6.45 2.95
CA LEU A 7 4.63 6.43 2.94
C LEU A 7 4.13 4.98 2.87
N GLU A 8 3.01 4.71 3.53
CA GLU A 8 2.26 3.45 3.44
C GLU A 8 0.80 3.76 3.10
N LEU A 9 0.21 2.90 2.28
CA LEU A 9 -1.21 2.93 1.97
C LEU A 9 -1.78 1.51 1.97
N GLU A 10 -3.09 1.43 2.21
CA GLU A 10 -3.90 0.25 1.95
C GLU A 10 -4.81 0.53 0.74
N THR A 11 -5.03 -0.48 -0.10
CA THR A 11 -6.01 -0.38 -1.18
C THR A 11 -6.75 -1.71 -1.36
N ARG A 12 -8.03 -1.65 -1.75
CA ARG A 12 -8.89 -2.83 -1.92
C ARG A 12 -8.28 -3.80 -2.94
N ILE A 13 -8.35 -5.10 -2.65
CA ILE A 13 -7.69 -6.12 -3.47
C ILE A 13 -8.28 -6.20 -4.89
N GLU A 14 -9.53 -5.79 -5.07
CA GLU A 14 -10.23 -5.81 -6.36
C GLU A 14 -9.89 -4.61 -7.26
N LEU A 15 -9.33 -3.52 -6.73
CA LEU A 15 -9.07 -2.28 -7.47
C LEU A 15 -7.71 -2.32 -8.18
N THR A 16 -7.55 -3.24 -9.14
CA THR A 16 -6.28 -3.50 -9.82
C THR A 16 -5.69 -2.27 -10.54
N GLU A 17 -6.52 -1.37 -11.07
CA GLU A 17 -6.05 -0.12 -11.69
C GLU A 17 -5.39 0.83 -10.69
N ASN A 18 -5.88 0.87 -9.44
CA ASN A 18 -5.23 1.63 -8.38
C ASN A 18 -3.85 1.04 -8.07
N HIS A 19 -3.73 -0.29 -8.05
CA HIS A 19 -2.46 -0.97 -7.77
C HIS A 19 -1.42 -0.63 -8.82
N GLU A 20 -1.81 -0.68 -10.10
CA GLU A 20 -0.94 -0.29 -11.21
C GLU A 20 -0.55 1.19 -11.15
N THR A 21 -1.49 2.06 -10.79
CA THR A 21 -1.22 3.48 -10.60
C THR A 21 -0.19 3.70 -9.48
N PHE A 22 -0.37 3.07 -8.32
CA PHE A 22 0.58 3.19 -7.21
C PHE A 22 1.95 2.58 -7.53
N ARG A 23 1.98 1.46 -8.26
CA ARG A 23 3.23 0.86 -8.74
C ARG A 23 4.01 1.82 -9.64
N ARG A 24 3.33 2.51 -10.56
CA ARG A 24 3.93 3.56 -11.41
C ARG A 24 4.44 4.76 -10.61
N LEU A 25 3.79 5.08 -9.48
CA LEU A 25 4.22 6.12 -8.55
C LEU A 25 5.39 5.69 -7.64
N GLY A 26 5.86 4.45 -7.75
CA GLY A 26 7.00 3.92 -7.00
C GLY A 26 6.64 3.22 -5.69
N PHE A 27 5.36 2.89 -5.48
CA PHE A 27 4.97 2.03 -4.37
C PHE A 27 5.21 0.55 -4.72
N VAL A 28 5.55 -0.25 -3.71
CA VAL A 28 5.73 -1.70 -3.81
C VAL A 28 4.79 -2.37 -2.81
N LYS A 29 4.13 -3.46 -3.22
CA LYS A 29 3.29 -4.26 -2.32
C LYS A 29 4.16 -4.85 -1.21
N SER A 30 3.79 -4.61 0.04
CA SER A 30 4.49 -5.08 1.24
C SER A 30 3.68 -6.07 2.06
N GLY A 31 2.38 -6.23 1.78
CA GLY A 31 1.53 -7.16 2.51
C GLY A 31 0.11 -7.24 1.96
N GLU A 32 -0.69 -8.06 2.64
CA GLU A 32 -2.13 -8.20 2.44
C GLU A 32 -2.81 -8.27 3.80
N GLY A 33 -4.09 -7.91 3.83
CA GLY A 33 -4.90 -8.05 5.03
C GLY A 33 -6.38 -8.19 4.72
N ALA A 34 -7.14 -8.58 5.74
CA ALA A 34 -8.58 -8.72 5.70
C ALA A 34 -9.20 -7.85 6.78
N HIS A 35 -10.29 -7.15 6.45
CA HIS A 35 -11.07 -6.48 7.48
C HIS A 35 -11.75 -7.51 8.40
N LYS A 36 -12.05 -7.07 9.63
CA LYS A 36 -12.73 -7.92 10.62
C LYS A 36 -14.01 -8.51 10.03
N GLY A 37 -14.16 -9.83 10.15
CA GLY A 37 -15.32 -10.58 9.65
C GLY A 37 -15.14 -11.18 8.26
N PHE A 38 -13.97 -11.02 7.63
CA PHE A 38 -13.62 -11.67 6.37
C PHE A 38 -12.49 -12.67 6.57
N GLU A 39 -12.62 -13.86 5.97
CA GLU A 39 -11.57 -14.89 5.98
C GLU A 39 -10.56 -14.69 4.85
N ARG A 40 -10.95 -14.02 3.76
CA ARG A 40 -10.09 -13.74 2.61
C ARG A 40 -9.56 -12.31 2.68
N SER A 41 -8.36 -12.08 2.14
CA SER A 41 -7.78 -10.74 1.96
C SER A 41 -8.78 -9.81 1.28
N THR A 42 -8.95 -8.61 1.83
CA THR A 42 -9.81 -7.56 1.28
C THR A 42 -9.03 -6.33 0.86
N TYR A 43 -7.74 -6.23 1.22
CA TYR A 43 -6.86 -5.15 0.83
C TYR A 43 -5.40 -5.62 0.70
N ILE A 44 -4.61 -4.86 -0.04
CA ILE A 44 -3.15 -4.96 -0.08
C ILE A 44 -2.53 -3.74 0.61
N ILE A 45 -1.36 -3.93 1.20
CA ILE A 45 -0.53 -2.86 1.76
C ILE A 45 0.57 -2.53 0.74
N MET A 46 0.80 -1.26 0.46
CA MET A 46 1.88 -0.80 -0.42
C MET A 46 2.69 0.30 0.25
N ARG A 47 4.02 0.26 0.09
CA ARG A 47 4.96 1.23 0.67
C ARG A 47 5.82 1.90 -0.39
N LYS A 48 6.15 3.17 -0.16
CA LYS A 48 7.13 3.94 -0.95
C LYS A 48 8.09 4.65 -0.01
N ASN A 49 9.39 4.48 -0.22
CA ASN A 49 10.39 5.23 0.53
C ASN A 49 10.38 6.69 0.06
N ILE A 50 10.54 7.62 1.00
CA ILE A 50 10.80 9.04 0.71
C ILE A 50 12.23 9.32 1.14
N ALA A 51 13.04 9.87 0.23
CA ALA A 51 14.34 10.38 0.61
C ALA A 51 14.13 11.60 1.52
N ALA A 52 14.94 11.71 2.56
CA ALA A 52 15.12 13.00 3.22
C ALA A 52 16.01 13.83 2.30
N ASP A 53 15.54 15.02 1.93
CA ASP A 53 16.36 16.04 1.26
C ASP A 53 17.46 16.56 2.21
#